data_AF-A0A5C1YML1-F1
#
_entry.id   AF-A0A5C1YML1-F1
#
_cell.length_a   1.000
_cell.length_b   1.000
_cell.length_c   1.000
_cell.angle_alpha   90.00
_cell.angle_beta   90.00
_cell.angle_gamma   90.00
#
_symmetry.space_group_name_H-M   'P 1'
#
loop_
_entity.id
_entity.type
_entity.pdbx_description
1 polymer ?
#
loop_
_entity_poly.entity_id
_entity_poly.type
_entity_poly.pdbx_seq_one_letter_code
_entity_poly.pdbx_strand_id
1 'polypeptide(L)'
;MTWPSSSFCRRGAGLCLPLPQVVCRQAGGYWRITPSAPFSRGLTSGSSVVFPNSDTAVIPSRYTVLQRLGGGAQGTVYLVRDTRGGVGNRLALKVCAADPDTQDALRHEGQVLTALGGLCGPRLYESRPRSLVMDYIPGQSWGMARTGAGRKRALGWLRHAAQEVALLHDAGWCHGDLKPDNILCLPDGSARIIDFGAARRRFDDAQATEPFCVNDGQYWTTPAYAPPPRERADIRDDVYSMAVMLHDVLVGKLPEGSGAACITPRPAGVSATGWTVLRRALSPDRTQRPWDVMALVRAVIPSGFTFWLRRAA
;
A
#
# COMPACT_ATOMS: atom_id res chain seq x y z
N MET A 1 -16.61 -7.05 53.36
CA MET A 1 -17.09 -5.65 53.37
C MET A 1 -17.89 -5.40 52.11
N THR A 2 -19.07 -4.80 52.27
CA THR A 2 -20.19 -4.65 51.33
C THR A 2 -20.10 -3.41 50.43
N TRP A 3 -20.38 -3.57 49.11
CA TRP A 3 -21.12 -2.75 48.09
C TRP A 3 -21.06 -1.18 48.09
N PRO A 4 -21.33 -0.44 46.96
CA PRO A 4 -22.30 -0.80 45.91
C PRO A 4 -22.04 -0.42 44.43
N SER A 5 -22.90 -1.03 43.61
CA SER A 5 -23.32 -0.73 42.25
C SER A 5 -24.40 0.38 42.19
N SER A 6 -24.38 1.21 41.15
CA SER A 6 -25.56 1.78 40.42
C SER A 6 -25.05 2.85 39.44
N SER A 7 -25.02 2.60 38.13
CA SER A 7 -26.10 2.69 37.13
C SER A 7 -26.34 4.12 36.58
N PHE A 8 -26.08 4.32 35.28
CA PHE A 8 -26.97 5.12 34.44
C PHE A 8 -26.96 4.62 33.00
N CYS A 9 -28.01 3.86 32.67
CA CYS A 9 -28.48 3.63 31.31
C CYS A 9 -29.73 4.51 31.16
N ARG A 10 -29.70 5.51 30.27
CA ARG A 10 -30.92 6.09 29.69
C ARG A 10 -30.90 5.89 28.19
N ARG A 11 -32.08 5.52 27.70
CA ARG A 11 -32.42 5.02 26.37
C ARG A 11 -32.51 6.18 25.37
N GLY A 12 -32.01 5.95 24.17
CA GLY A 12 -32.34 6.63 22.92
C GLY A 12 -31.95 5.68 21.79
N ALA A 13 -32.91 5.25 20.98
CA ALA A 13 -32.82 4.08 20.10
C ALA A 13 -31.77 4.18 18.99
N GLY A 14 -31.06 3.08 18.73
CA GLY A 14 -30.17 2.89 17.58
C GLY A 14 -29.12 1.81 17.84
N LEU A 15 -29.26 0.66 17.17
CA LEU A 15 -28.44 -0.56 17.29
C LEU A 15 -26.92 -0.32 17.52
N CYS A 16 -26.43 -0.64 18.72
CA CYS A 16 -25.02 -0.94 18.95
C CYS A 16 -24.83 -2.46 18.91
N LEU A 17 -24.10 -2.96 17.90
CA LEU A 17 -23.59 -4.34 17.88
C LEU A 17 -22.39 -4.46 18.84
N PRO A 18 -22.28 -5.51 19.67
CA PRO A 18 -21.16 -5.68 20.58
C PRO A 18 -19.91 -6.20 19.84
N LEU A 19 -18.76 -5.62 20.14
CA LEU A 19 -17.44 -6.19 19.82
C LEU A 19 -17.25 -7.53 20.56
N PRO A 20 -16.66 -8.57 19.95
CA PRO A 20 -16.44 -9.84 20.63
C PRO A 20 -15.35 -9.70 21.71
N GLN A 21 -15.69 -10.09 22.95
CA GLN A 21 -14.76 -10.14 24.07
C GLN A 21 -13.85 -11.37 23.97
N VAL A 22 -12.54 -11.16 24.02
CA VAL A 22 -11.52 -12.22 24.12
C VAL A 22 -11.38 -12.61 25.60
N VAL A 23 -11.62 -13.87 25.94
CA VAL A 23 -11.37 -14.40 27.28
C VAL A 23 -10.00 -15.07 27.30
N CYS A 24 -9.09 -14.57 28.15
CA CYS A 24 -7.76 -15.15 28.36
C CYS A 24 -7.74 -15.84 29.73
N ARG A 25 -7.36 -17.12 29.81
CA ARG A 25 -7.12 -17.82 31.08
C ARG A 25 -5.70 -18.37 31.12
N GLN A 26 -5.06 -18.22 32.27
CA GLN A 26 -3.69 -18.67 32.54
C GLN A 26 -3.73 -20.07 33.16
N ALA A 27 -2.98 -21.01 32.58
CA ALA A 27 -2.73 -22.32 33.18
C ALA A 27 -1.29 -22.75 32.85
N GLY A 28 -0.51 -23.08 33.88
CA GLY A 28 0.83 -23.68 33.73
C GLY A 28 1.89 -22.82 33.03
N GLY A 29 1.80 -21.49 33.07
CA GLY A 29 2.83 -20.59 32.54
C GLY A 29 2.76 -20.25 31.05
N TYR A 30 1.72 -20.67 30.33
CA TYR A 30 1.48 -20.30 28.93
C TYR A 30 0.10 -19.69 28.71
N TRP A 31 0.00 -18.74 27.76
CA TRP A 31 -1.27 -18.17 27.30
C TRP A 31 -1.86 -19.05 26.20
N ARG A 32 -3.03 -19.65 26.46
CA ARG A 32 -3.79 -20.39 25.44
C ARG A 32 -4.93 -19.50 24.93
N ILE A 33 -4.84 -19.08 23.68
CA ILE A 33 -5.95 -18.41 22.97
C ILE A 33 -6.87 -19.50 22.44
N THR A 34 -8.06 -19.65 23.03
CA THR A 34 -9.12 -20.50 22.46
C THR A 34 -10.06 -19.63 21.62
N PRO A 35 -10.21 -19.89 20.31
CA PRO A 35 -11.29 -19.28 19.53
C PRO A 35 -12.62 -19.72 20.13
N SER A 36 -13.47 -18.78 20.51
CA SER A 36 -14.83 -19.08 20.91
C SER A 36 -15.63 -19.55 19.69
N ALA A 37 -15.80 -20.88 19.59
CA ALA A 37 -16.84 -21.65 18.88
C ALA A 37 -17.20 -21.30 17.40
N PRO A 38 -17.56 -22.31 16.58
CA PRO A 38 -17.70 -22.15 15.14
C PRO A 38 -18.96 -21.36 14.78
N PHE A 39 -18.82 -20.38 13.89
CA PHE A 39 -19.97 -19.79 13.20
C PHE A 39 -20.47 -20.80 12.16
N SER A 40 -21.28 -21.76 12.60
CA SER A 40 -22.00 -22.70 11.72
C SER A 40 -23.49 -22.36 11.69
N ARG A 41 -24.01 -22.26 10.46
CA ARG A 41 -25.40 -22.01 9.99
C ARG A 41 -25.64 -20.55 9.55
N GLY A 42 -25.91 -20.23 8.30
CA GLY A 42 -26.01 -21.06 7.10
C GLY A 42 -25.76 -20.20 5.86
N LEU A 43 -24.86 -20.66 5.00
CA LEU A 43 -24.78 -20.22 3.62
C LEU A 43 -25.29 -21.40 2.81
N THR A 44 -26.57 -21.34 2.46
CA THR A 44 -27.10 -22.12 1.35
C THR A 44 -26.22 -21.87 0.13
N SER A 45 -25.82 -22.96 -0.52
CA SER A 45 -25.15 -22.93 -1.81
C SER A 45 -25.93 -22.03 -2.78
N GLY A 46 -25.24 -21.08 -3.42
CA GLY A 46 -25.78 -20.39 -4.61
C GLY A 46 -26.17 -18.93 -4.49
N SER A 47 -25.65 -18.15 -3.53
CA SER A 47 -25.84 -16.69 -3.56
C SER A 47 -24.66 -16.00 -4.25
N SER A 48 -24.73 -15.89 -5.57
CA SER A 48 -23.96 -14.90 -6.33
C SER A 48 -24.36 -13.52 -5.80
N VAL A 49 -23.41 -12.80 -5.21
CA VAL A 49 -23.62 -11.40 -4.83
C VAL A 49 -23.76 -10.61 -6.14
N VAL A 50 -24.99 -10.22 -6.47
CA VAL A 50 -25.27 -9.37 -7.64
C VAL A 50 -24.95 -7.93 -7.23
N PHE A 51 -23.83 -7.41 -7.75
CA PHE A 51 -23.49 -6.00 -7.63
C PHE A 51 -24.22 -5.20 -8.73
N PRO A 52 -24.80 -4.03 -8.43
CA PRO A 52 -25.46 -3.23 -9.43
C PRO A 52 -24.43 -2.54 -10.35
N ASN A 53 -24.61 -2.78 -11.65
CA ASN A 53 -24.19 -2.03 -12.84
C ASN A 53 -22.71 -2.08 -13.36
N SER A 54 -22.63 -2.32 -14.68
CA SER A 54 -21.53 -2.22 -15.69
C SER A 54 -20.23 -3.03 -15.58
N ASP A 55 -19.72 -3.38 -14.39
CA ASP A 55 -18.36 -3.98 -14.28
C ASP A 55 -18.34 -5.52 -14.31
N THR A 56 -19.45 -6.19 -13.99
CA THR A 56 -19.53 -7.66 -13.91
C THR A 56 -19.40 -8.36 -15.27
N ALA A 57 -19.70 -7.68 -16.38
CA ALA A 57 -19.54 -8.23 -17.73
C ALA A 57 -18.07 -8.43 -18.14
N VAL A 58 -17.14 -7.78 -17.44
CA VAL A 58 -15.69 -7.86 -17.71
C VAL A 58 -15.01 -8.97 -16.91
N ILE A 59 -15.65 -9.44 -15.84
CA ILE A 59 -15.10 -10.48 -14.97
C ILE A 59 -15.27 -11.84 -15.65
N PRO A 60 -14.16 -12.52 -16.03
CA PRO A 60 -14.25 -13.82 -16.69
C PRO A 60 -14.97 -14.84 -15.79
N SER A 61 -15.82 -15.69 -16.37
CA SER A 61 -16.58 -16.72 -15.64
C SER A 61 -15.71 -17.69 -14.82
N ARG A 62 -14.43 -17.79 -15.15
CA ARG A 62 -13.41 -18.52 -14.37
C ARG A 62 -13.24 -17.99 -12.95
N TYR A 63 -13.51 -16.70 -12.70
CA TYR A 63 -13.20 -16.05 -11.44
C TYR A 63 -14.48 -15.76 -10.65
N THR A 64 -14.56 -16.30 -9.43
CA THR A 64 -15.63 -15.95 -8.50
C THR A 64 -15.17 -14.79 -7.62
N VAL A 65 -15.90 -13.67 -7.66
CA VAL A 65 -15.64 -12.52 -6.79
C VAL A 65 -15.95 -12.88 -5.34
N LEU A 66 -14.99 -12.65 -4.45
CA LEU A 66 -15.14 -12.83 -3.01
C LEU A 66 -15.38 -11.51 -2.30
N GLN A 67 -14.65 -10.45 -2.69
CA GLN A 67 -14.71 -9.15 -2.03
C GLN A 67 -14.19 -8.05 -2.97
N ARG A 68 -14.71 -6.82 -2.86
CA ARG A 68 -14.07 -5.63 -3.44
C ARG A 68 -12.92 -5.17 -2.52
N LEU A 69 -11.71 -5.07 -3.05
CA LEU A 69 -10.53 -4.63 -2.30
C LEU A 69 -10.35 -3.10 -2.32
N GLY A 70 -10.72 -2.47 -3.43
CA GLY A 70 -10.65 -1.03 -3.60
C GLY A 70 -11.17 -0.60 -4.97
N GLY A 71 -11.20 0.70 -5.25
CA GLY A 71 -11.46 1.21 -6.58
C GLY A 71 -11.30 2.72 -6.66
N GLY A 72 -11.02 3.20 -7.86
CA GLY A 72 -10.82 4.62 -8.16
C GLY A 72 -10.89 4.84 -9.67
N ALA A 73 -10.29 5.93 -10.14
CA ALA A 73 -10.38 6.31 -11.55
C ALA A 73 -9.73 5.32 -12.52
N GLN A 74 -8.72 4.56 -12.06
CA GLN A 74 -8.04 3.53 -12.87
C GLN A 74 -8.75 2.17 -12.82
N GLY A 75 -9.95 2.11 -12.24
CA GLY A 75 -10.76 0.90 -12.15
C GLY A 75 -10.92 0.36 -10.74
N THR A 76 -11.52 -0.83 -10.67
CA THR A 76 -11.89 -1.50 -9.43
C THR A 76 -11.07 -2.78 -9.25
N VAL A 77 -10.59 -3.03 -8.03
CA VAL A 77 -9.82 -4.23 -7.70
C VAL A 77 -10.68 -5.15 -6.83
N TYR A 78 -10.76 -6.42 -7.23
CA TYR A 78 -11.51 -7.46 -6.55
C TYR A 78 -10.59 -8.57 -6.06
N LEU A 79 -10.87 -9.10 -4.87
CA LEU A 79 -10.40 -10.40 -4.44
C LEU A 79 -11.26 -11.44 -5.13
N VAL A 80 -10.64 -12.33 -5.90
CA VAL A 80 -11.32 -13.40 -6.62
C VAL A 80 -10.75 -14.76 -6.25
N ARG A 81 -11.54 -15.80 -6.49
CA ARG A 81 -11.12 -17.20 -6.45
C ARG A 81 -11.11 -17.75 -7.86
N ASP A 82 -10.01 -18.37 -8.26
CA ASP A 82 -9.96 -19.15 -9.49
C ASP A 82 -10.75 -20.45 -9.33
N THR A 83 -11.68 -20.73 -10.25
CA THR A 83 -12.53 -21.94 -10.25
C THR A 83 -11.86 -23.16 -10.90
N ARG A 84 -10.77 -22.98 -11.65
CA ARG A 84 -10.01 -24.08 -12.29
C ARG A 84 -8.82 -24.54 -11.47
N GLY A 85 -8.24 -23.66 -10.66
CA GLY A 85 -7.22 -24.02 -9.68
C GLY A 85 -7.87 -24.73 -8.50
N GLY A 86 -7.20 -25.75 -7.94
CA GLY A 86 -7.65 -26.39 -6.69
C GLY A 86 -7.85 -25.39 -5.54
N VAL A 87 -8.39 -25.88 -4.42
CA VAL A 87 -8.69 -25.08 -3.22
C VAL A 87 -7.47 -24.25 -2.79
N GLY A 88 -7.51 -22.92 -2.95
CA GLY A 88 -6.47 -22.03 -2.41
C GLY A 88 -6.12 -20.79 -3.23
N ASN A 89 -6.50 -20.68 -4.51
CA ASN A 89 -5.97 -19.60 -5.36
C ASN A 89 -6.80 -18.31 -5.26
N ARG A 90 -6.60 -17.58 -4.15
CA ARG A 90 -7.04 -16.18 -4.02
C ARG A 90 -6.15 -15.29 -4.87
N LEU A 91 -6.75 -14.51 -5.76
CA LEU A 91 -6.07 -13.60 -6.69
C LEU A 91 -6.67 -12.20 -6.61
N ALA A 92 -5.92 -11.20 -7.06
CA ALA A 92 -6.45 -9.87 -7.28
C ALA A 92 -6.81 -9.71 -8.76
N LEU A 93 -8.01 -9.19 -9.02
CA LEU A 93 -8.52 -8.86 -10.36
C LEU A 93 -8.77 -7.36 -10.43
N LYS A 94 -7.95 -6.61 -11.18
CA LYS A 94 -8.20 -5.20 -11.50
C LYS A 94 -9.01 -5.14 -12.79
N VAL A 95 -10.10 -4.39 -12.79
CA VAL A 95 -11.01 -4.19 -13.94
C VAL A 95 -11.16 -2.69 -14.20
N CYS A 96 -11.07 -2.28 -15.46
CA CYS A 96 -11.26 -0.89 -15.86
C CYS A 96 -12.54 -0.68 -16.70
N ALA A 97 -12.92 0.59 -16.86
CA ALA A 97 -14.01 1.00 -17.72
C ALA A 97 -13.69 0.72 -19.21
N ALA A 98 -14.67 0.94 -20.08
CA ALA A 98 -14.57 0.65 -21.51
C ALA A 98 -13.97 1.80 -22.33
N ASP A 99 -13.56 2.88 -21.69
CA ASP A 99 -12.94 4.01 -22.36
C ASP A 99 -11.47 3.71 -22.73
N PRO A 100 -10.93 4.34 -23.79
CA PRO A 100 -9.56 4.11 -24.23
C PRO A 100 -8.50 4.47 -23.18
N ASP A 101 -8.68 5.59 -22.46
CA ASP A 101 -7.65 6.10 -21.54
C ASP A 101 -7.42 5.15 -20.36
N THR A 102 -8.49 4.63 -19.75
CA THR A 102 -8.37 3.67 -18.65
C THR A 102 -7.82 2.32 -19.12
N GLN A 103 -8.12 1.89 -20.35
CA GLN A 103 -7.54 0.68 -20.95
C GLN A 103 -6.06 0.85 -21.28
N ASP A 104 -5.65 2.02 -21.74
CA ASP A 104 -4.26 2.37 -22.01
C ASP A 104 -3.44 2.38 -20.72
N ALA A 105 -3.97 2.99 -19.65
CA ALA A 105 -3.37 2.96 -18.32
C ALA A 105 -3.26 1.52 -17.78
N LEU A 106 -4.30 0.71 -17.92
CA LEU A 106 -4.30 -0.69 -17.47
C LEU A 106 -3.33 -1.55 -18.29
N ARG A 107 -3.27 -1.35 -19.61
CA ARG A 107 -2.32 -2.03 -20.50
C ARG A 107 -0.88 -1.68 -20.12
N HIS A 108 -0.61 -0.40 -19.87
CA HIS A 108 0.70 0.07 -19.41
C HIS A 108 1.09 -0.61 -18.10
N GLU A 109 0.20 -0.62 -17.10
CA GLU A 109 0.45 -1.33 -15.84
C GLU A 109 0.76 -2.82 -16.06
N GLY A 110 0.00 -3.49 -16.93
CA GLY A 110 0.24 -4.89 -17.30
C GLY A 110 1.64 -5.10 -17.93
N GLN A 111 2.11 -4.17 -18.77
CA GLN A 111 3.45 -4.22 -19.36
C GLN A 111 4.54 -4.09 -18.30
N VAL A 112 4.36 -3.17 -17.35
CA VAL A 112 5.30 -2.98 -16.23
C VAL A 112 5.36 -4.25 -15.37
N LEU A 113 4.22 -4.77 -14.93
CA LEU A 113 4.16 -5.98 -14.10
C LEU A 113 4.73 -7.22 -14.82
N THR A 114 4.52 -7.32 -16.13
CA THR A 114 5.13 -8.36 -16.96
C THR A 114 6.65 -8.24 -16.97
N ALA A 115 7.18 -7.04 -17.18
CA ALA A 115 8.63 -6.79 -17.19
C ALA A 115 9.29 -7.08 -15.83
N LEU A 116 8.58 -6.81 -14.73
CA LEU A 116 9.08 -7.08 -13.37
C LEU A 116 9.02 -8.57 -13.01
N GLY A 117 8.11 -9.35 -13.61
CA GLY A 117 8.06 -10.81 -13.41
C GLY A 117 7.87 -11.25 -11.95
N GLY A 118 7.31 -10.39 -11.10
CA GLY A 118 7.17 -10.60 -9.65
C GLY A 118 8.44 -10.35 -8.82
N LEU A 119 9.45 -9.65 -9.37
CA LEU A 119 10.64 -9.20 -8.64
C LEU A 119 10.28 -8.28 -7.47
N CYS A 120 9.40 -7.32 -7.73
CA CYS A 120 8.76 -6.45 -6.76
C CYS A 120 7.30 -6.24 -7.18
N GLY A 121 6.44 -5.91 -6.22
CA GLY A 121 4.99 -5.86 -6.45
C GLY A 121 4.38 -7.19 -6.88
N PRO A 122 3.09 -7.23 -7.23
CA PRO A 122 2.38 -8.48 -7.51
C PRO A 122 2.84 -9.11 -8.83
N ARG A 123 2.95 -10.45 -8.86
CA ARG A 123 3.14 -11.18 -10.13
C ARG A 123 1.87 -11.08 -10.97
N LEU A 124 2.01 -10.76 -12.25
CA LEU A 124 0.92 -10.82 -13.23
C LEU A 124 0.75 -12.24 -13.77
N TYR A 125 -0.49 -12.70 -13.84
CA TYR A 125 -0.87 -14.01 -14.41
C TYR A 125 -1.59 -13.88 -15.75
N GLU A 126 -2.50 -12.91 -15.87
CA GLU A 126 -3.26 -12.68 -17.10
C GLU A 126 -3.41 -11.17 -17.34
N SER A 127 -3.21 -10.77 -18.60
CA SER A 127 -3.51 -9.43 -19.09
C SER A 127 -4.58 -9.53 -20.18
N ARG A 128 -5.67 -8.77 -20.03
CA ARG A 128 -6.76 -8.62 -20.99
C ARG A 128 -7.01 -7.14 -21.21
N PRO A 129 -7.68 -6.75 -22.32
CA PRO A 129 -7.94 -5.34 -22.63
C PRO A 129 -8.53 -4.53 -21.47
N ARG A 130 -9.38 -5.16 -20.65
CA ARG A 130 -10.09 -4.50 -19.55
C ARG A 130 -9.87 -5.15 -18.18
N SER A 131 -8.92 -6.09 -18.07
CA SER A 131 -8.61 -6.69 -16.77
C SER A 131 -7.19 -7.23 -16.63
N LEU A 132 -6.66 -7.14 -15.41
CA LEU A 132 -5.42 -7.77 -15.00
C LEU A 132 -5.69 -8.75 -13.86
N VAL A 133 -5.16 -9.97 -13.96
CA VAL A 133 -5.17 -10.97 -12.89
C VAL A 133 -3.76 -11.08 -12.34
N MET A 134 -3.61 -10.85 -11.04
CA MET A 134 -2.31 -10.78 -10.37
C MET A 134 -2.35 -11.38 -8.96
N ASP A 135 -1.19 -11.46 -8.31
CA ASP A 135 -1.10 -11.88 -6.91
C ASP A 135 -2.05 -11.09 -6.02
N TYR A 136 -2.80 -11.80 -5.17
CA TYR A 136 -3.43 -11.18 -4.02
C TYR A 136 -2.41 -11.06 -2.88
N ILE A 137 -2.15 -9.82 -2.45
CA ILE A 137 -1.30 -9.55 -1.29
C ILE A 137 -2.23 -9.32 -0.07
N PRO A 138 -2.23 -10.21 0.93
CA PRO A 138 -3.14 -10.14 2.09
C PRO A 138 -2.63 -9.14 3.16
N GLY A 139 -2.37 -7.90 2.73
CA GLY A 139 -1.91 -6.80 3.58
C GLY A 139 -2.94 -5.70 3.72
N GLN A 140 -2.73 -4.82 4.70
CA GLN A 140 -3.49 -3.59 4.88
C GLN A 140 -2.64 -2.41 4.39
N SER A 141 -3.25 -1.38 3.78
CA SER A 141 -2.49 -0.21 3.35
C SER A 141 -1.73 0.41 4.51
N TRP A 142 -0.54 0.93 4.25
CA TRP A 142 0.32 1.53 5.27
C TRP A 142 -0.37 2.70 5.97
N GLY A 143 -1.17 3.48 5.22
CA GLY A 143 -1.97 4.58 5.75
C GLY A 143 -2.88 4.15 6.90
N MET A 144 -3.53 2.98 6.77
CA MET A 144 -4.35 2.42 7.83
C MET A 144 -3.53 1.64 8.85
N ALA A 145 -2.56 0.84 8.40
CA ALA A 145 -1.82 -0.11 9.23
C ALA A 145 -0.92 0.57 10.27
N ARG A 146 -0.42 1.78 9.99
CA ARG A 146 0.42 2.54 10.92
C ARG A 146 -0.34 3.03 12.16
N THR A 147 -1.66 3.19 12.07
CA THR A 147 -2.49 3.68 13.17
C THR A 147 -2.50 2.66 14.30
N GLY A 148 -1.98 3.02 15.47
CA GLY A 148 -1.87 2.13 16.64
C GLY A 148 -0.73 1.09 16.58
N ALA A 149 0.00 0.97 15.46
CA ALA A 149 1.12 0.02 15.32
C ALA A 149 2.40 0.46 16.05
N GLY A 150 2.48 1.74 16.42
CA GLY A 150 3.66 2.35 17.02
C GLY A 150 4.75 2.68 15.99
N ARG A 151 5.55 3.70 16.31
CA ARG A 151 6.61 4.23 15.43
C ARG A 151 7.58 3.16 14.94
N LYS A 152 7.95 2.20 15.81
CA LYS A 152 8.91 1.16 15.46
C LYS A 152 8.41 0.30 14.28
N ARG A 153 7.15 -0.13 14.33
CA ARG A 153 6.55 -1.02 13.33
C ARG A 153 6.28 -0.28 12.02
N ALA A 154 5.78 0.95 12.09
CA ALA A 154 5.55 1.81 10.93
C ALA A 154 6.84 2.05 10.11
N LEU A 155 7.96 2.35 10.79
CA LEU A 155 9.27 2.49 10.17
C LEU A 155 9.80 1.16 9.61
N GLY A 156 9.47 0.03 10.24
CA GLY A 156 9.81 -1.31 9.75
C GLY A 156 9.21 -1.61 8.38
N TRP A 157 7.93 -1.33 8.21
CA TRP A 157 7.25 -1.49 6.92
C TRP A 157 7.81 -0.55 5.85
N LEU A 158 8.06 0.72 6.16
CA LEU A 158 8.66 1.65 5.19
C LEU A 158 10.07 1.21 4.77
N ARG A 159 10.85 0.63 5.70
CA ARG A 159 12.16 0.06 5.36
C ARG A 159 12.04 -1.11 4.38
N HIS A 160 11.04 -1.98 4.54
CA HIS A 160 10.81 -3.08 3.62
C HIS A 160 10.25 -2.60 2.27
N ALA A 161 9.34 -1.62 2.29
CA ALA A 161 8.84 -0.99 1.07
C ALA A 161 9.97 -0.32 0.28
N ALA A 162 10.93 0.32 0.95
CA ALA A 162 12.12 0.87 0.29
C ALA A 162 13.00 -0.20 -0.35
N GLN A 163 13.04 -1.43 0.18
CA GLN A 163 13.72 -2.55 -0.47
C GLN A 163 13.02 -2.96 -1.77
N GLU A 164 11.69 -3.03 -1.78
CA GLU A 164 10.91 -3.28 -3.01
C GLU A 164 11.11 -2.17 -4.05
N VAL A 165 11.14 -0.91 -3.61
CA VAL A 165 11.39 0.24 -4.48
C VAL A 165 12.83 0.22 -5.04
N ALA A 166 13.82 -0.18 -4.24
CA ALA A 166 15.18 -0.34 -4.73
C ALA A 166 15.27 -1.42 -5.82
N LEU A 167 14.57 -2.55 -5.65
CA LEU A 167 14.46 -3.58 -6.69
C LEU A 167 13.81 -3.05 -7.98
N LEU A 168 12.78 -2.20 -7.84
CA LEU A 168 12.15 -1.52 -8.97
C LEU A 168 13.14 -0.59 -9.70
N HIS A 169 13.90 0.20 -8.95
CA HIS A 169 14.90 1.14 -9.46
C HIS A 169 16.04 0.41 -10.19
N ASP A 170 16.50 -0.72 -9.63
CA ASP A 170 17.51 -1.59 -10.24
C ASP A 170 17.00 -2.26 -11.53
N ALA A 171 15.70 -2.57 -11.59
CA ALA A 171 15.04 -3.04 -12.81
C ALA A 171 14.82 -1.92 -13.86
N GLY A 172 15.27 -0.69 -13.58
CA GLY A 172 15.21 0.43 -14.51
C GLY A 172 13.88 1.15 -14.56
N TRP A 173 13.02 1.00 -13.54
CA TRP A 173 11.73 1.67 -13.43
C TRP A 173 11.68 2.61 -12.23
N CYS A 174 10.90 3.68 -12.32
CA CYS A 174 10.42 4.44 -11.18
C CYS A 174 8.92 4.18 -10.99
N HIS A 175 8.44 4.20 -9.76
CA HIS A 175 7.02 3.93 -9.45
C HIS A 175 6.13 5.12 -9.78
N GLY A 176 6.55 6.34 -9.44
CA GLY A 176 5.88 7.59 -9.84
C GLY A 176 4.60 7.95 -9.07
N ASP A 177 4.07 7.06 -8.23
CA ASP A 177 2.89 7.31 -7.37
C ASP A 177 3.01 6.57 -6.03
N LEU A 178 4.19 6.66 -5.39
CA LEU A 178 4.37 6.12 -4.05
C LEU A 178 3.56 6.94 -3.03
N LYS A 179 2.64 6.26 -2.35
CA LYS A 179 1.79 6.83 -1.31
C LYS A 179 1.36 5.76 -0.30
N PRO A 180 0.84 6.14 0.87
CA PRO A 180 0.36 5.22 1.90
C PRO A 180 -0.55 4.09 1.41
N ASP A 181 -1.43 4.37 0.44
CA ASP A 181 -2.38 3.40 -0.09
C ASP A 181 -1.74 2.35 -1.00
N ASN A 182 -0.59 2.68 -1.59
CA ASN A 182 0.15 1.82 -2.53
C ASN A 182 1.22 0.97 -1.83
N ILE A 183 1.25 0.96 -0.50
CA ILE A 183 2.13 0.10 0.31
C ILE A 183 1.25 -0.81 1.17
N LEU A 184 1.24 -2.11 0.86
CA LEU A 184 0.54 -3.10 1.67
C LEU A 184 1.46 -3.66 2.75
N CYS A 185 1.06 -3.50 4.00
CA CYS A 185 1.74 -3.98 5.20
C CYS A 185 1.24 -5.38 5.58
N LEU A 186 2.16 -6.34 5.69
CA LEU A 186 1.82 -7.71 6.04
C LEU A 186 2.01 -7.98 7.55
N PRO A 187 1.27 -8.97 8.11
CA PRO A 187 1.36 -9.31 9.53
C PRO A 187 2.76 -9.74 9.98
N ASP A 188 3.56 -10.32 9.09
CA ASP A 188 4.94 -10.77 9.34
C ASP A 188 5.97 -9.63 9.44
N GLY A 189 5.53 -8.38 9.21
CA GLY A 189 6.38 -7.19 9.25
C GLY A 189 6.99 -6.81 7.91
N SER A 190 6.75 -7.58 6.84
CA SER A 190 7.10 -7.20 5.47
C SER A 190 6.09 -6.21 4.89
N ALA A 191 6.46 -5.57 3.79
CA ALA A 191 5.60 -4.68 3.02
C ALA A 191 5.79 -4.90 1.52
N ARG A 192 4.74 -4.73 0.72
CA ARG A 192 4.77 -4.86 -0.73
C ARG A 192 4.24 -3.57 -1.36
N ILE A 193 4.84 -3.14 -2.45
CA ILE A 193 4.32 -2.03 -3.26
C ILE A 193 3.27 -2.56 -4.26
N ILE A 194 2.26 -1.76 -4.55
CA ILE A 194 1.19 -2.08 -5.51
C ILE A 194 0.88 -0.86 -6.38
N ASP A 195 0.10 -1.07 -7.43
CA ASP A 195 -0.39 -0.03 -8.35
C ASP A 195 0.72 0.62 -9.19
N PHE A 196 1.03 -0.02 -10.32
CA PHE A 196 2.14 0.38 -11.20
C PHE A 196 1.68 1.21 -12.40
N GLY A 197 0.44 1.72 -12.40
CA GLY A 197 -0.12 2.50 -13.51
C GLY A 197 0.67 3.78 -13.83
N ALA A 198 1.30 4.38 -12.82
CA ALA A 198 2.15 5.56 -12.97
C ALA A 198 3.63 5.25 -13.24
N ALA A 199 4.03 3.97 -13.25
CA ALA A 199 5.44 3.61 -13.35
C ALA A 199 6.01 3.96 -14.74
N ARG A 200 7.29 4.34 -14.80
CA ARG A 200 7.98 4.74 -16.04
C ARG A 200 9.40 4.19 -16.07
N ARG A 201 9.95 3.95 -17.27
CA ARG A 201 11.36 3.57 -17.39
C ARG A 201 12.25 4.77 -17.08
N ARG A 202 13.34 4.51 -16.37
CA ARG A 202 14.40 5.48 -16.04
C ARG A 202 15.07 6.08 -17.28
N PHE A 203 15.02 5.38 -18.42
CA PHE A 203 15.79 5.70 -19.63
C PHE A 203 14.98 5.79 -20.92
N ASP A 204 13.65 5.79 -20.90
CA ASP A 204 12.92 6.01 -22.15
C ASP A 204 13.04 7.47 -22.61
N ASP A 205 14.02 7.64 -23.50
CA ASP A 205 14.03 8.26 -24.82
C ASP A 205 13.07 9.44 -25.09
N ALA A 206 13.55 10.29 -25.98
CA ALA A 206 13.02 11.58 -26.45
C ALA A 206 11.52 11.67 -26.84
N GLN A 207 10.69 10.67 -26.58
CA GLN A 207 9.25 10.62 -26.87
C GLN A 207 8.32 10.68 -25.65
N ALA A 208 8.82 10.62 -24.42
CA ALA A 208 8.01 10.91 -23.23
C ALA A 208 7.94 12.43 -22.99
N THR A 209 7.26 13.16 -23.88
CA THR A 209 6.85 14.57 -23.67
C THR A 209 5.62 14.72 -22.78
N GLU A 210 5.11 13.60 -22.24
CA GLU A 210 4.00 13.60 -21.29
C GLU A 210 4.50 14.09 -19.93
N PRO A 211 4.06 15.27 -19.45
CA PRO A 211 4.50 15.78 -18.17
C PRO A 211 4.19 14.78 -17.05
N PHE A 212 5.16 14.56 -16.16
CA PHE A 212 4.89 14.03 -14.83
C PHE A 212 3.83 14.94 -14.18
N CYS A 213 2.64 14.36 -13.99
CA CYS A 213 1.47 14.94 -13.36
C CYS A 213 0.63 15.95 -14.18
N VAL A 214 0.72 15.99 -15.52
CA VAL A 214 -0.20 16.83 -16.31
C VAL A 214 -0.69 16.12 -17.56
N ASN A 215 -1.84 15.43 -17.43
CA ASN A 215 -2.83 15.37 -18.50
C ASN A 215 -4.11 15.99 -17.95
N ASP A 216 -4.55 17.08 -18.58
CA ASP A 216 -5.83 17.79 -18.33
C ASP A 216 -6.12 18.26 -16.90
N GLY A 217 -5.08 18.67 -16.14
CA GLY A 217 -5.29 19.31 -14.83
C GLY A 217 -5.89 18.38 -13.76
N GLN A 218 -6.01 17.07 -14.05
CA GLN A 218 -6.40 16.06 -13.07
C GLN A 218 -5.15 15.43 -12.46
N TYR A 219 -4.87 15.81 -11.22
CA TYR A 219 -3.83 15.19 -10.41
C TYR A 219 -4.22 13.73 -10.12
N TRP A 220 -3.58 12.78 -10.81
CA TRP A 220 -3.72 11.35 -10.52
C TRP A 220 -3.06 10.92 -9.20
N THR A 221 -2.21 11.79 -8.63
CA THR A 221 -1.52 11.57 -7.36
C THR A 221 -2.29 12.21 -6.21
N THR A 222 -2.28 11.60 -5.02
CA THR A 222 -2.65 12.33 -3.80
C THR A 222 -1.57 13.40 -3.54
N PRO A 223 -1.85 14.71 -3.69
CA PRO A 223 -0.81 15.75 -3.75
C PRO A 223 0.05 15.84 -2.48
N ALA A 224 -0.42 15.27 -1.37
CA ALA A 224 0.29 15.23 -0.09
C ALA A 224 1.65 14.50 -0.14
N TYR A 225 1.82 13.50 -1.00
CA TYR A 225 3.03 12.64 -1.05
C TYR A 225 3.81 12.78 -2.36
N ALA A 226 3.29 13.56 -3.32
CA ALA A 226 3.90 13.73 -4.62
C ALA A 226 5.00 14.81 -4.58
N PRO A 227 6.12 14.63 -5.31
CA PRO A 227 7.06 15.72 -5.56
C PRO A 227 6.42 16.79 -6.46
N PRO A 228 7.05 17.98 -6.58
CA PRO A 228 6.64 18.98 -7.56
C PRO A 228 6.56 18.39 -8.98
N PRO A 229 5.57 18.79 -9.80
CA PRO A 229 5.39 18.30 -11.17
C PRO A 229 6.62 18.60 -12.04
N ARG A 230 6.91 17.71 -12.99
CA ARG A 230 8.10 17.77 -13.86
C ARG A 230 7.78 17.18 -15.23
N GLU A 231 8.70 17.26 -16.18
CA GLU A 231 8.49 16.65 -17.51
C GLU A 231 9.00 15.21 -17.59
N ARG A 232 10.01 14.85 -16.78
CA ARG A 232 10.68 13.55 -16.85
C ARG A 232 10.68 12.86 -15.50
N ALA A 233 10.30 11.60 -15.50
CA ALA A 233 10.31 10.75 -14.31
C ALA A 233 11.76 10.42 -13.89
N ASP A 234 12.06 10.48 -12.59
CA ASP A 234 13.35 10.11 -12.02
C ASP A 234 13.11 9.26 -10.76
N ILE A 235 13.99 8.30 -10.48
CA ILE A 235 13.94 7.49 -9.25
C ILE A 235 13.96 8.36 -7.97
N ARG A 236 14.50 9.58 -8.07
CA ARG A 236 14.52 10.59 -7.00
C ARG A 236 13.16 11.19 -6.69
N ASP A 237 12.15 10.96 -7.53
CA ASP A 237 10.75 11.31 -7.23
C ASP A 237 10.16 10.31 -6.24
N ASP A 238 10.46 9.02 -6.38
CA ASP A 238 10.11 8.00 -5.40
C ASP A 238 10.83 8.23 -4.05
N VAL A 239 12.08 8.72 -4.09
CA VAL A 239 12.85 9.12 -2.89
C VAL A 239 12.14 10.24 -2.13
N TYR A 240 11.57 11.23 -2.84
CA TYR A 240 10.79 12.29 -2.22
C TYR A 240 9.55 11.73 -1.54
N SER A 241 8.76 10.91 -2.24
CA SER A 241 7.55 10.31 -1.67
C SER A 241 7.82 9.44 -0.45
N MET A 242 8.90 8.64 -0.48
CA MET A 242 9.38 7.89 0.69
C MET A 242 9.79 8.82 1.84
N ALA A 243 10.46 9.94 1.55
CA ALA A 243 10.84 10.93 2.55
C ALA A 243 9.63 11.59 3.22
N VAL A 244 8.55 11.86 2.48
CA VAL A 244 7.30 12.38 3.05
C VAL A 244 6.69 11.37 4.03
N MET A 245 6.63 10.09 3.69
CA MET A 245 6.10 9.04 4.58
C MET A 245 6.98 8.84 5.82
N LEU A 246 8.31 8.90 5.67
CA LEU A 246 9.23 8.88 6.82
C LEU A 246 9.01 10.10 7.72
N HIS A 247 8.88 11.30 7.14
CA HIS A 247 8.60 12.51 7.89
C HIS A 247 7.28 12.41 8.67
N ASP A 248 6.21 11.95 8.04
CA ASP A 248 4.90 11.74 8.68
C ASP A 248 5.02 10.88 9.95
N VAL A 249 5.75 9.76 9.91
CA VAL A 249 5.95 8.93 11.11
C VAL A 249 6.86 9.56 12.17
N LEU A 250 7.89 10.28 11.74
CA LEU A 250 8.89 10.82 12.65
C LEU A 250 8.41 12.07 13.38
N VAL A 251 7.63 12.91 12.68
CA VAL A 251 7.15 14.20 13.16
C VAL A 251 5.66 14.15 13.56
N GLY A 252 4.90 13.19 13.04
CA GLY A 252 3.46 13.05 13.28
C GLY A 252 2.59 13.95 12.39
N LYS A 253 3.20 14.67 11.45
CA LYS A 253 2.53 15.50 10.45
C LYS A 253 3.27 15.46 9.12
N LEU A 254 2.55 15.74 8.04
CA LEU A 254 3.15 15.94 6.73
C LEU A 254 4.11 17.17 6.75
N PRO A 255 5.13 17.21 5.89
CA PRO A 255 5.99 18.37 5.77
C PRO A 255 5.17 19.58 5.31
N GLU A 256 5.28 20.69 6.06
CA GLU A 256 4.66 21.96 5.71
C GLU A 256 5.51 22.67 4.63
N GLY A 257 4.91 22.93 3.46
CA GLY A 257 5.58 23.60 2.33
C GLY A 257 6.43 22.67 1.45
N SER A 258 6.64 23.06 0.20
CA SER A 258 7.57 22.41 -0.71
C SER A 258 8.99 22.93 -0.42
N GLY A 259 9.86 22.15 0.24
CA GLY A 259 11.14 22.73 0.64
C GLY A 259 11.97 22.03 1.70
N ALA A 260 13.28 22.28 1.64
CA ALA A 260 14.21 22.18 2.77
C ALA A 260 13.85 23.13 3.95
N ALA A 261 12.79 23.91 3.84
CA ALA A 261 12.20 24.73 4.89
C ALA A 261 11.17 23.95 5.73
N CYS A 262 11.42 22.66 5.99
CA CYS A 262 10.77 22.02 7.11
C CYS A 262 11.37 22.61 8.39
N ILE A 263 10.77 23.70 8.89
CA ILE A 263 11.10 24.37 10.16
C ILE A 263 10.63 23.49 11.33
N THR A 264 10.92 22.19 11.29
CA THR A 264 10.65 21.28 12.39
C THR A 264 11.97 20.91 13.06
N PRO A 265 12.02 20.94 14.41
CA PRO A 265 13.20 20.48 15.12
C PRO A 265 13.45 19.00 14.82
N ARG A 266 14.74 18.60 14.79
CA ARG A 266 15.15 17.21 14.54
C ARG A 266 14.40 16.26 15.48
N PRO A 267 13.64 15.27 14.95
CA PRO A 267 12.90 14.34 15.79
C PRO A 267 13.81 13.50 16.70
N ALA A 268 13.32 13.19 17.89
CA ALA A 268 14.00 12.29 18.82
C ALA A 268 14.28 10.93 18.13
N GLY A 269 15.47 10.36 18.36
CA GLY A 269 15.89 9.08 17.79
C GLY A 269 16.39 9.12 16.33
N VAL A 270 16.38 10.27 15.66
CA VAL A 270 16.98 10.45 14.31
C VAL A 270 18.36 11.10 14.46
N SER A 271 19.40 10.55 13.83
CA SER A 271 20.75 11.14 13.89
C SER A 271 20.82 12.50 13.17
N ALA A 272 21.82 13.34 13.47
CA ALA A 272 22.02 14.61 12.75
C ALA A 272 22.22 14.40 11.24
N THR A 273 22.96 13.34 10.88
CA THR A 273 23.14 12.91 9.50
C THR A 273 21.83 12.47 8.86
N GLY A 274 21.07 11.59 9.54
CA GLY A 274 19.77 11.12 9.07
C GLY A 274 18.78 12.24 8.83
N TRP A 275 18.74 13.22 9.74
CA TRP A 275 17.92 14.41 9.58
C TRP A 275 18.34 15.28 8.39
N THR A 276 19.65 15.42 8.16
CA THR A 276 20.16 16.15 7.00
C THR A 276 19.81 15.45 5.69
N VAL A 277 19.94 14.13 5.63
CA VAL A 277 19.56 13.34 4.45
C VAL A 277 18.05 13.41 4.19
N LEU A 278 17.22 13.33 5.24
CA LEU A 278 15.77 13.46 5.12
C LEU A 278 15.36 14.83 4.55
N ARG A 279 15.94 15.93 5.06
CA ARG A 279 15.67 17.28 4.53
C ARG A 279 16.11 17.44 3.07
N ARG A 280 17.25 16.85 2.69
CA ARG A 280 17.70 16.82 1.29
C ARG A 280 16.75 16.03 0.39
N ALA A 281 16.23 14.90 0.87
CA ALA A 281 15.25 14.10 0.15
C ALA A 281 13.90 14.83 -0.06
N LEU A 282 13.51 15.69 0.88
CA LEU A 282 12.35 16.59 0.78
C LEU A 282 12.61 17.86 -0.05
N SER A 283 13.76 17.98 -0.70
CA SER A 283 14.08 19.14 -1.53
C SER A 283 13.18 19.20 -2.78
N PRO A 284 12.61 20.38 -3.12
CA PRO A 284 11.97 20.62 -4.40
C PRO A 284 12.94 20.40 -5.55
N ASP A 285 14.20 20.83 -5.39
CA ASP A 285 15.29 20.53 -6.32
C ASP A 285 15.68 19.05 -6.20
N ARG A 286 15.38 18.28 -7.25
CA ARG A 286 15.67 16.85 -7.33
C ARG A 286 17.16 16.53 -7.25
N THR A 287 18.03 17.45 -7.67
CA THR A 287 19.48 17.19 -7.72
C THR A 287 20.09 17.11 -6.31
N GLN A 288 19.43 17.72 -5.33
CA GLN A 288 19.81 17.66 -3.92
C GLN A 288 19.39 16.36 -3.24
N ARG A 289 18.45 15.61 -3.84
CA ARG A 289 17.92 14.38 -3.24
C ARG A 289 18.95 13.26 -3.35
N PRO A 290 19.01 12.34 -2.36
CA PRO A 290 19.80 11.13 -2.46
C PRO A 290 19.47 10.37 -3.74
N TRP A 291 20.48 9.76 -4.36
CA TRP A 291 20.31 9.02 -5.61
C TRP A 291 19.44 7.76 -5.44
N ASP A 292 19.40 7.21 -4.23
CA ASP A 292 18.80 5.92 -3.92
C ASP A 292 17.93 6.01 -2.66
N VAL A 293 16.77 5.33 -2.70
CA VAL A 293 15.83 5.23 -1.59
C VAL A 293 16.43 4.51 -0.37
N MET A 294 17.34 3.55 -0.57
CA MET A 294 17.99 2.85 0.53
C MET A 294 19.02 3.72 1.24
N ALA A 295 19.69 4.62 0.52
CA ALA A 295 20.55 5.64 1.14
C ALA A 295 19.76 6.55 2.09
N LEU A 296 18.56 6.97 1.70
CA LEU A 296 17.63 7.71 2.56
C LEU A 296 17.26 6.91 3.81
N VAL A 297 16.75 5.69 3.62
CA VAL A 297 16.24 4.87 4.73
C VAL A 297 17.33 4.48 5.72
N ARG A 298 18.54 4.11 5.25
CA ARG A 298 19.68 3.77 6.12
C ARG A 298 20.17 4.96 6.94
N ALA A 299 20.11 6.17 6.39
CA ALA A 299 20.49 7.36 7.13
C ALA A 299 19.47 7.72 8.21
N VAL A 300 18.17 7.54 7.92
CA VAL A 300 17.06 7.97 8.78
C VAL A 300 16.69 6.93 9.85
N ILE A 301 16.71 5.64 9.51
CA ILE A 301 16.33 4.54 10.40
C ILE A 301 17.61 3.85 10.90
N PRO A 302 17.98 3.97 12.19
CA PRO A 302 19.21 3.38 12.72
C PRO A 302 19.23 1.85 12.61
N SER A 303 20.42 1.28 12.43
CA SER A 303 20.68 -0.17 12.24
C SER A 303 20.23 -1.07 13.41
N GLY A 304 19.88 -0.51 14.57
CA GLY A 304 19.28 -1.24 15.70
C GLY A 304 17.83 -1.70 15.47
N PHE A 305 17.25 -1.36 14.31
CA PHE A 305 16.00 -1.91 13.80
C PHE A 305 16.26 -3.19 12.98
N THR A 306 16.91 -4.19 13.57
CA THR A 306 17.04 -5.51 12.95
C THR A 306 15.69 -6.22 13.04
N PHE A 307 14.94 -6.24 11.94
CA PHE A 307 13.79 -7.13 11.81
C PHE A 307 14.32 -8.46 11.29
N TRP A 308 14.20 -9.49 12.11
CA TRP A 308 14.35 -10.87 11.66
C TRP A 308 13.16 -11.19 10.75
N LEU A 309 13.36 -11.05 9.43
CA LEU A 309 12.52 -11.76 8.48
C LEU A 309 12.85 -13.24 8.68
N ARG A 310 11.91 -14.03 9.23
CA ARG A 310 11.99 -15.48 9.05
C ARG A 310 11.89 -15.71 7.55
N ARG A 311 12.95 -16.26 6.94
CA ARG A 311 12.84 -16.87 5.60
C ARG A 311 11.64 -17.80 5.63
N ALA A 312 10.65 -17.54 4.78
CA ALA A 312 9.67 -18.56 4.45
C ALA A 312 10.43 -19.75 3.87
N ALA A 313 10.22 -20.93 4.47
CA ALA A 313 10.70 -22.21 3.98
C ALA A 313 9.84 -22.69 2.81
#